data_AF-A0A2V7FBS1-F1
#
_entry.id   AF-A0A2V7FBS1-F1
#
_cell.length_a   1.000
_cell.length_b   1.000
_cell.length_c   1.000
_cell.angle_alpha   90.00
_cell.angle_beta   90.00
_cell.angle_gamma   90.00
#
_symmetry.space_group_name_H-M   'P 1'
#
loop_
_entity.id
_entity.type
_entity.pdbx_description
1 polymer ?
#
loop_
_entity_poly.entity_id
_entity_poly.type
_entity_poly.pdbx_seq_one_letter_code
_entity_poly.pdbx_strand_id
1 'polypeptide(L)'
;MSPGGHLVTTAVAAGVGLAATGSVPFAAGIVVGGFLIDVDHAVDYLIVERQRELTPAAFLRYYTEGRARRAVLALHSYELFLALAVLAWWLDSAWLAGYLAGGAMHLVLDIVFNGRFTPRNIFAFYSFGFRLAHGFDAETLFGSEPRIVPVGFWRSFFSGASPRAGGRPVPRG
;
A
#
# COMPACT_ATOMS: atom_id res chain seq x y z
N MET A 1 -5.77 -0.76 -3.90
CA MET A 1 -6.76 0.32 -4.05
C MET A 1 -6.04 1.59 -4.51
N SER A 2 -6.77 2.65 -4.87
CA SER A 2 -6.15 3.98 -5.07
C SER A 2 -5.91 4.68 -3.72
N PRO A 3 -4.93 5.61 -3.61
CA PRO A 3 -4.70 6.36 -2.37
C PRO A 3 -5.94 7.11 -1.87
N GLY A 4 -6.73 7.68 -2.78
CA GLY A 4 -7.99 8.34 -2.43
C GLY A 4 -9.07 7.37 -1.95
N GLY A 5 -9.05 6.13 -2.45
CA GLY A 5 -9.89 5.07 -1.90
C GLY A 5 -9.54 4.77 -0.44
N HIS A 6 -8.25 4.58 -0.14
CA HIS A 6 -7.76 4.35 1.22
C HIS A 6 -8.09 5.50 2.18
N LEU A 7 -7.99 6.74 1.71
CA LEU A 7 -8.39 7.91 2.51
C LEU A 7 -9.86 7.83 2.93
N VAL A 8 -10.75 7.54 1.98
CA VAL A 8 -12.19 7.48 2.24
C VAL A 8 -12.54 6.30 3.16
N THR A 9 -12.03 5.10 2.88
CA THR A 9 -12.32 3.92 3.71
C THR A 9 -11.76 4.07 5.12
N THR A 10 -10.58 4.67 5.26
CA THR A 10 -9.98 4.97 6.57
C THR A 10 -10.82 5.95 7.37
N ALA A 11 -11.29 7.04 6.75
CA ALA A 11 -12.15 8.00 7.42
C ALA A 11 -13.45 7.36 7.93
N VAL A 12 -14.07 6.51 7.11
CA VAL A 12 -15.26 5.74 7.49
C VAL A 12 -14.95 4.77 8.63
N ALA A 13 -13.87 3.99 8.53
CA ALA A 13 -13.47 3.01 9.54
C ALA A 13 -13.14 3.69 10.89
N ALA A 14 -12.47 4.84 10.87
CA ALA A 14 -12.17 5.60 12.07
C ALA A 14 -13.44 6.14 12.74
N GLY A 15 -14.40 6.65 11.96
CA GLY A 15 -15.70 7.11 12.48
C GLY A 15 -16.51 5.97 13.10
N VAL A 16 -16.57 4.82 12.43
CA VAL A 16 -17.22 3.61 12.95
C VAL A 16 -16.51 3.12 14.22
N GLY A 17 -15.18 3.06 14.22
CA GLY A 17 -14.38 2.66 15.37
C GLY A 17 -14.59 3.57 16.58
N LEU A 18 -14.65 4.89 16.36
CA LEU A 18 -14.94 5.85 17.43
C LEU A 18 -16.36 5.67 17.99
N ALA A 19 -17.36 5.51 17.13
CA ALA A 19 -18.74 5.33 17.56
C ALA A 19 -18.96 4.01 18.32
N ALA A 20 -18.29 2.93 17.90
CA ALA A 20 -18.43 1.61 18.50
C ALA A 20 -17.69 1.45 19.83
N THR A 21 -16.57 2.15 20.01
CA THR A 21 -15.68 1.96 21.18
C THR A 21 -15.65 3.15 22.14
N GLY A 22 -16.05 4.34 21.70
CA GLY A 22 -15.84 5.60 22.42
C GLY A 22 -14.35 6.00 22.56
N SER A 23 -13.42 5.27 21.93
CA SER A 23 -11.98 5.42 22.14
C SER A 23 -11.33 6.28 21.05
N VAL A 24 -10.96 7.51 21.40
CA VAL A 24 -10.18 8.41 20.54
C VAL A 24 -8.82 7.80 20.15
N PRO A 25 -8.04 7.19 21.08
CA PRO A 25 -6.78 6.53 20.71
C PRO A 25 -6.96 5.42 19.68
N PHE A 26 -8.03 4.63 19.79
CA PHE A 26 -8.33 3.57 18.82
C PHE A 26 -8.67 4.14 17.44
N ALA A 27 -9.55 5.14 17.37
CA ALA A 27 -9.92 5.79 16.11
C ALA A 27 -8.73 6.48 15.43
N ALA A 28 -7.88 7.16 16.21
CA ALA A 28 -6.67 7.78 15.69
C ALA A 28 -5.66 6.73 15.23
N GLY A 29 -5.52 5.61 15.95
CA GLY A 29 -4.79 4.44 15.49
C GLY A 29 -5.27 3.96 14.11
N ILE A 30 -6.59 3.84 13.91
CA ILE A 30 -7.16 3.47 12.59
C ILE A 30 -6.73 4.44 11.50
N VAL A 31 -6.72 5.76 11.76
CA VAL A 31 -6.26 6.75 10.78
C VAL A 31 -4.80 6.52 10.41
N VAL A 32 -3.93 6.29 11.39
CA VAL A 32 -2.51 6.05 11.15
C VAL A 32 -2.28 4.74 10.40
N GLY A 33 -2.92 3.65 10.84
CA GLY A 33 -2.77 2.35 10.18
C GLY A 33 -3.45 2.27 8.82
N GLY A 34 -4.58 2.95 8.63
CA GLY A 34 -5.39 2.85 7.41
C GLY A 34 -4.92 3.75 6.28
N PHE A 35 -4.28 4.89 6.57
CA PHE A 35 -3.83 5.83 5.55
C PHE A 35 -2.34 6.18 5.65
N LEU A 36 -1.80 6.39 6.85
CA LEU A 36 -0.39 6.75 7.01
C LEU A 36 0.57 5.56 6.86
N ILE A 37 0.05 4.33 6.76
CA ILE A 37 0.84 3.15 6.40
C ILE A 37 1.57 3.33 5.06
N ASP A 38 0.97 4.06 4.11
CA ASP A 38 1.55 4.42 2.80
C ASP A 38 2.78 5.33 2.89
N VAL A 39 3.12 5.87 4.07
CA VAL A 39 4.33 6.68 4.24
C VAL A 39 5.60 5.87 3.93
N ASP A 40 5.56 4.53 4.03
CA ASP A 40 6.69 3.70 3.60
C ASP A 40 6.99 3.81 2.10
N HIS A 41 5.99 4.12 1.26
CA HIS A 41 6.23 4.43 -0.14
C HIS A 41 7.02 5.73 -0.29
N ALA A 42 6.73 6.76 0.53
CA ALA A 42 7.52 7.98 0.51
C ALA A 42 8.97 7.74 0.98
N VAL A 43 9.16 6.88 1.99
CA VAL A 43 10.47 6.44 2.45
C VAL A 43 11.22 5.71 1.33
N ASP A 44 10.57 4.74 0.67
CA ASP A 44 11.14 4.01 -0.46
C ASP A 44 11.52 4.96 -1.60
N TYR A 45 10.62 5.87 -1.98
CA TYR A 45 10.84 6.87 -3.03
C TYR A 45 12.09 7.72 -2.79
N LEU A 46 12.28 8.22 -1.56
CA LEU A 46 13.38 9.12 -1.23
C LEU A 46 14.69 8.40 -0.93
N ILE A 47 14.64 7.30 -0.17
CA ILE A 47 15.84 6.65 0.37
C ILE A 47 16.30 5.50 -0.53
N VAL A 48 15.36 4.65 -0.95
CA VAL A 48 15.67 3.43 -1.72
C VAL A 48 15.82 3.78 -3.20
N GLU A 49 14.84 4.48 -3.76
CA GLU A 49 14.79 4.89 -5.17
C GLU A 49 15.57 6.18 -5.44
N ARG A 50 16.03 6.87 -4.39
CA ARG A 50 16.85 8.09 -4.45
C ARG A 50 16.23 9.20 -5.30
N GLN A 51 14.91 9.26 -5.36
CA GLN A 51 14.20 10.32 -6.06
C GLN A 51 14.29 11.62 -5.26
N ARG A 52 14.41 12.75 -5.96
CA ARG A 52 14.60 14.08 -5.34
C ARG A 52 13.43 15.03 -5.56
N GLU A 53 12.50 14.70 -6.47
CA GLU A 53 11.35 15.55 -6.74
C GLU A 53 10.28 15.32 -5.66
N LEU A 54 10.06 16.31 -4.80
CA LEU A 54 9.20 16.20 -3.60
C LEU A 54 7.73 16.55 -3.86
N THR A 55 7.33 16.77 -5.12
CA THR A 55 5.94 17.13 -5.43
C THR A 55 5.04 15.89 -5.30
N PRO A 56 3.83 16.02 -4.72
CA PRO A 56 2.88 14.91 -4.65
C PRO A 56 2.53 14.34 -6.02
N ALA A 57 2.52 15.20 -7.06
CA ALA A 57 2.27 14.79 -8.43
C ALA A 57 3.37 13.90 -9.01
N ALA A 58 4.65 14.22 -8.75
CA ALA A 58 5.76 13.39 -9.20
C ALA A 58 5.84 12.06 -8.46
N PHE A 59 5.65 12.11 -7.14
CA PHE A 59 5.56 10.91 -6.29
C PHE A 59 4.47 9.97 -6.79
N LEU A 60 3.23 10.48 -6.94
CA LEU A 60 2.11 9.66 -7.38
C LEU A 60 2.35 9.09 -8.78
N ARG A 61 2.81 9.92 -9.72
CA ARG A 61 3.13 9.51 -11.09
C ARG A 61 4.19 8.41 -11.14
N TYR A 62 5.21 8.49 -10.28
CA TYR A 62 6.29 7.52 -10.20
C TYR A 62 5.75 6.10 -9.90
N TYR A 63 4.84 5.98 -8.94
CA TYR A 63 4.24 4.69 -8.59
C TYR A 63 3.14 4.25 -9.56
N THR A 64 2.27 5.15 -10.01
CA THR A 64 1.17 4.78 -10.93
C THR A 64 1.68 4.32 -12.29
N GLU A 65 2.77 4.92 -12.78
CA GLU A 65 3.43 4.48 -14.02
C GLU A 65 4.30 3.22 -13.85
N GLY A 66 4.45 2.70 -12.62
CA GLY A 66 5.25 1.50 -12.36
C GLY A 66 6.76 1.72 -12.50
N ARG A 67 7.25 2.93 -12.21
CA ARG A 67 8.69 3.26 -12.31
C ARG A 67 9.53 2.77 -11.13
N ALA A 68 8.88 2.31 -10.05
CA ALA A 68 9.55 1.75 -8.89
C ALA A 68 10.38 0.52 -9.28
N ARG A 69 11.63 0.46 -8.82
CA ARG A 69 12.57 -0.64 -9.10
C ARG A 69 12.66 -1.60 -7.92
N ARG A 70 12.41 -1.10 -6.72
CA ARG A 70 12.42 -1.79 -5.44
C ARG A 70 11.08 -1.58 -4.74
N ALA A 71 10.63 -2.62 -4.04
CA ALA A 71 9.43 -2.58 -3.21
C ALA A 71 9.76 -3.08 -1.80
N VAL A 72 10.33 -2.22 -0.95
CA VAL A 72 10.69 -2.58 0.42
C VAL A 72 9.48 -2.53 1.34
N LEU A 73 8.66 -1.47 1.22
CA LEU A 73 7.36 -1.23 1.89
C LEU A 73 7.25 -1.94 3.24
N ALA A 74 8.10 -1.55 4.19
CA ALA A 74 8.25 -2.28 5.46
C ALA A 74 6.96 -2.26 6.31
N LEU A 75 6.17 -1.19 6.21
CA LEU A 75 4.92 -1.07 6.96
C LEU A 75 3.85 -2.02 6.39
N HIS A 76 3.92 -2.35 5.11
CA HIS A 76 3.10 -3.36 4.44
C HIS A 76 3.63 -4.79 4.66
N SER A 77 4.06 -5.15 5.87
CA SER A 77 4.57 -6.49 6.16
C SER A 77 3.79 -7.24 7.24
N TYR A 78 3.49 -8.51 6.99
CA TYR A 78 2.88 -9.40 7.98
C TYR A 78 3.75 -9.56 9.22
N GLU A 79 5.07 -9.57 9.05
CA GLU A 79 6.04 -9.71 10.11
C GLU A 79 5.98 -8.51 11.08
N LEU A 80 5.93 -7.28 10.55
CA LEU A 80 5.75 -6.10 11.39
C LEU A 80 4.37 -6.10 12.06
N PHE A 81 3.31 -6.47 11.33
CA PHE A 81 1.96 -6.57 11.89
C PHE A 81 1.88 -7.54 13.06
N LEU A 82 2.51 -8.72 12.93
CA LEU A 82 2.56 -9.70 14.01
C LEU A 82 3.32 -9.15 15.23
N ALA A 83 4.46 -8.50 15.00
CA ALA A 83 5.23 -7.87 16.08
C ALA A 83 4.41 -6.77 16.80
N LEU A 84 3.72 -5.92 16.03
CA LEU A 84 2.85 -4.88 16.58
C LEU A 84 1.62 -5.46 17.28
N ALA A 85 1.08 -6.59 16.83
CA ALA A 85 -0.03 -7.28 17.50
C ALA A 85 0.39 -7.85 18.86
N VAL A 86 1.55 -8.50 18.93
CA VAL A 86 2.12 -8.96 20.20
C VAL A 86 2.37 -7.77 21.14
N LEU A 87 2.90 -6.67 20.62
CA LEU A 87 3.13 -5.45 21.40
C LEU A 87 1.82 -4.80 21.89
N ALA A 88 0.80 -4.74 21.04
CA ALA A 88 -0.52 -4.21 21.38
C ALA A 88 -1.16 -5.00 22.52
N TRP A 89 -1.09 -6.33 22.45
CA TRP A 89 -1.59 -7.23 23.49
C TRP A 89 -0.81 -7.08 24.79
N TRP A 90 0.53 -7.06 24.73
CA TRP A 90 1.38 -6.95 25.92
C TRP A 90 1.19 -5.62 26.67
N LEU A 91 0.96 -4.53 25.93
CA LEU A 91 0.78 -3.19 26.48
C LEU A 91 -0.68 -2.80 26.73
N ASP A 92 -1.64 -3.66 26.39
CA ASP A 92 -3.08 -3.35 26.35
C ASP A 92 -3.37 -2.01 25.62
N SER A 93 -2.72 -1.81 24.48
CA SER A 93 -2.68 -0.51 23.79
C SER A 93 -3.82 -0.36 22.77
N ALA A 94 -4.84 0.42 23.13
CA ALA A 94 -5.93 0.79 22.22
C ALA A 94 -5.43 1.50 20.94
N TRP A 95 -4.34 2.28 21.04
CA TRP A 95 -3.73 2.94 19.88
C TRP A 95 -3.17 1.92 18.87
N LEU A 96 -2.38 0.95 19.36
CA LEU A 96 -1.80 -0.08 18.48
C LEU A 96 -2.87 -1.02 17.94
N ALA A 97 -3.90 -1.34 18.73
CA ALA A 97 -5.05 -2.10 18.26
C ALA A 97 -5.77 -1.37 17.12
N GLY A 98 -5.95 -0.04 17.23
CA GLY A 98 -6.50 0.80 16.18
C GLY A 98 -5.62 0.81 14.92
N TYR A 99 -4.31 0.96 15.09
CA TYR A 99 -3.34 0.89 13.98
C TYR A 99 -3.44 -0.44 13.24
N LEU A 100 -3.49 -1.56 13.95
CA LEU A 100 -3.63 -2.89 13.36
C LEU A 100 -4.96 -3.06 12.64
N ALA A 101 -6.06 -2.54 13.19
CA ALA A 101 -7.37 -2.59 12.53
C ALA A 101 -7.40 -1.79 11.22
N GLY A 102 -6.92 -0.54 11.26
CA GLY A 102 -6.83 0.31 10.06
C GLY A 102 -5.87 -0.27 9.02
N GLY A 103 -4.70 -0.72 9.47
CA GLY A 103 -3.70 -1.35 8.63
C GLY A 103 -4.20 -2.65 7.99
N ALA A 104 -4.87 -3.52 8.75
CA ALA A 104 -5.39 -4.77 8.22
C ALA A 104 -6.44 -4.51 7.13
N MET A 105 -7.33 -3.54 7.37
CA MET A 105 -8.27 -3.06 6.35
C MET A 105 -7.52 -2.57 5.11
N HIS A 106 -6.48 -1.74 5.27
CA HIS A 106 -5.67 -1.24 4.15
C HIS A 106 -5.07 -2.39 3.32
N LEU A 107 -4.37 -3.35 3.97
CA LEU A 107 -3.78 -4.50 3.28
C LEU A 107 -4.85 -5.34 2.55
N VAL A 108 -6.00 -5.60 3.18
CA VAL A 108 -7.10 -6.34 2.56
C VAL A 108 -7.60 -5.63 1.31
N LEU A 109 -7.80 -4.31 1.37
CA LEU A 109 -8.24 -3.51 0.23
C LEU A 109 -7.21 -3.57 -0.91
N ASP A 110 -5.93 -3.55 -0.61
CA ASP A 110 -4.93 -3.75 -1.64
C ASP A 110 -4.90 -5.17 -2.21
N ILE A 111 -5.02 -6.20 -1.38
CA ILE A 111 -5.08 -7.59 -1.86
C ILE A 111 -6.26 -7.76 -2.84
N VAL A 112 -7.43 -7.23 -2.48
CA VAL A 112 -8.66 -7.35 -3.28
C VAL A 112 -8.60 -6.53 -4.56
N PHE A 113 -8.17 -5.26 -4.49
CA PHE A 113 -8.24 -4.34 -5.62
C PHE A 113 -6.97 -4.32 -6.49
N ASN A 114 -5.80 -4.61 -5.92
CA ASN A 114 -4.52 -4.60 -6.62
C ASN A 114 -3.99 -6.00 -6.97
N GLY A 115 -4.66 -7.09 -6.56
CA GLY A 115 -4.30 -8.48 -6.90
C GLY A 115 -4.04 -8.77 -8.37
N ARG A 116 -4.62 -7.95 -9.25
CA ARG A 116 -4.47 -8.06 -10.70
C ARG A 116 -3.09 -7.61 -11.21
N PHE A 117 -2.30 -6.89 -10.39
CA PHE A 117 -0.96 -6.42 -10.74
C PHE A 117 0.16 -7.30 -10.19
N THR A 118 -0.15 -8.42 -9.54
CA THR A 118 0.85 -9.27 -8.89
C THR A 118 0.74 -10.70 -9.45
N PRO A 119 1.38 -11.00 -10.59
CA PRO A 119 1.12 -12.23 -11.36
C PRO A 119 1.60 -13.52 -10.67
N ARG A 120 2.40 -13.45 -9.59
CA ARG A 120 2.97 -14.62 -8.91
C ARG A 120 2.19 -15.05 -7.67
N ASN A 121 2.01 -14.16 -6.69
CA ASN A 121 1.22 -14.42 -5.48
C ASN A 121 1.08 -13.12 -4.66
N ILE A 122 -0.08 -12.45 -4.73
CA ILE A 122 -0.29 -11.19 -3.98
C ILE A 122 -0.21 -11.38 -2.46
N PHE A 123 -0.57 -12.54 -1.92
CA PHE A 123 -0.45 -12.79 -0.48
C PHE A 123 1.01 -12.87 -0.05
N ALA A 124 1.85 -13.56 -0.82
CA ALA A 124 3.27 -13.66 -0.53
C ALA A 124 3.98 -12.29 -0.60
N PHE A 125 3.50 -11.39 -1.46
CA PHE A 125 4.06 -10.03 -1.58
C PHE A 125 4.07 -9.27 -0.25
N TYR A 126 3.04 -9.43 0.59
CA TYR A 126 2.98 -8.77 1.89
C TYR A 126 3.87 -9.41 2.97
N SER A 127 4.60 -10.49 2.67
CA SER A 127 5.70 -10.92 3.53
C SER A 127 6.95 -10.10 3.21
N PHE A 128 7.53 -9.48 4.24
CA PHE A 128 8.82 -8.82 4.13
C PHE A 128 9.92 -9.83 3.77
N GLY A 129 9.90 -11.02 4.39
CA GLY A 129 10.85 -12.09 4.08
C GLY A 129 10.78 -12.54 2.63
N PHE A 130 9.57 -12.64 2.07
CA PHE A 130 9.39 -12.97 0.65
C PHE A 130 9.98 -11.88 -0.27
N ARG A 131 9.70 -10.61 0.00
CA ARG A 131 10.27 -9.51 -0.79
C ARG A 131 11.79 -9.45 -0.67
N LEU A 132 12.34 -9.65 0.53
CA LEU A 132 13.78 -9.73 0.77
C LEU A 132 14.42 -10.89 -0.01
N ALA A 133 13.80 -12.06 -0.03
CA ALA A 133 14.29 -13.23 -0.78
C ALA A 133 14.34 -12.99 -2.30
N HIS A 134 13.54 -12.05 -2.81
CA HIS A 134 13.56 -11.60 -4.21
C HIS A 134 14.33 -10.28 -4.39
N GLY A 135 15.15 -9.89 -3.41
CA GLY A 135 15.96 -8.67 -3.45
C GLY A 135 15.15 -7.38 -3.54
N PHE A 136 13.88 -7.41 -3.14
CA PHE A 136 12.89 -6.33 -3.31
C PHE A 136 12.63 -5.94 -4.77
N ASP A 137 13.05 -6.73 -5.75
CA ASP A 137 12.96 -6.37 -7.17
C ASP A 137 11.50 -6.22 -7.65
N ALA A 138 11.12 -4.99 -8.01
CA ALA A 138 9.72 -4.67 -8.32
C ALA A 138 9.22 -5.35 -9.60
N GLU A 139 10.09 -5.53 -10.61
CA GLU A 139 9.74 -6.26 -11.83
C GLU A 139 9.48 -7.75 -11.54
N THR A 140 10.29 -8.35 -10.67
CA THR A 140 10.10 -9.74 -10.23
C THR A 140 8.83 -9.90 -9.40
N LEU A 141 8.47 -8.90 -8.58
CA LEU A 141 7.32 -8.96 -7.67
C LEU A 141 5.99 -8.61 -8.36
N PHE A 142 5.96 -7.58 -9.21
CA PHE A 142 4.75 -7.05 -9.86
C PHE A 142 4.66 -7.33 -11.37
N GLY A 143 5.74 -7.78 -12.01
CA GLY A 143 5.83 -7.86 -13.46
C GLY A 143 6.05 -6.50 -14.12
N SER A 144 6.23 -6.54 -15.45
CA SER A 144 6.54 -5.37 -16.29
C SER A 144 5.37 -4.97 -17.22
N GLU A 145 4.15 -5.38 -16.88
CA GLU A 145 2.97 -5.10 -17.72
C GLU A 145 2.67 -3.59 -17.84
N PRO A 146 2.42 -3.07 -19.05
CA PRO A 146 2.09 -1.67 -19.24
C PRO A 146 0.84 -1.25 -18.46
N ARG A 147 0.93 -0.10 -17.78
CA ARG A 147 -0.15 0.48 -16.98
C ARG A 147 -0.81 1.66 -17.71
N ILE A 148 -2.12 1.77 -17.60
CA ILE A 148 -2.89 2.94 -18.02
C ILE A 148 -3.03 3.87 -16.81
N VAL A 149 -2.46 5.07 -16.91
CA VAL A 149 -2.49 6.07 -15.84
C VAL A 149 -3.45 7.21 -16.20
N PRO A 150 -4.42 7.55 -15.32
CA PRO A 150 -5.32 8.68 -15.54
C PRO A 150 -4.57 10.01 -15.62
N VAL A 151 -4.94 10.85 -16.59
CA VAL A 151 -4.36 12.20 -16.71
C VAL A 151 -4.83 13.08 -15.56
N GLY A 152 -3.86 13.71 -14.88
CA GLY A 152 -4.09 14.66 -13.79
C GLY A 152 -4.04 14.03 -12.39
N PHE A 153 -3.55 14.80 -11.42
CA PHE A 153 -3.29 14.35 -10.05
C PHE A 153 -4.53 13.73 -9.39
N TRP A 154 -5.65 14.47 -9.34
CA TRP A 154 -6.85 14.01 -8.62
C TRP A 154 -7.45 12.73 -9.22
N ARG A 155 -7.44 12.61 -10.55
CA ARG A 155 -7.90 11.38 -11.21
C ARG A 155 -6.98 10.21 -10.89
N SER A 156 -5.67 10.41 -10.96
CA SER A 156 -4.71 9.38 -10.53
C SER A 156 -4.86 9.02 -9.05
N PHE A 157 -5.13 10.00 -8.18
CA PHE A 157 -5.25 9.81 -6.74
C PHE A 157 -6.48 8.98 -6.37
N PHE A 158 -7.64 9.24 -7.01
CA PHE A 158 -8.87 8.51 -6.71
C PHE A 158 -9.10 7.26 -7.56
N SER A 159 -8.53 7.18 -8.77
CA SER A 159 -8.75 6.04 -9.67
C SER A 159 -7.58 5.06 -9.75
N GLY A 160 -6.36 5.48 -9.37
CA GLY A 160 -5.17 4.64 -9.51
C GLY A 160 -4.81 4.34 -10.97
N ALA A 161 -3.88 3.41 -11.18
CA ALA A 161 -3.56 2.87 -12.50
C ALA A 161 -4.36 1.60 -12.77
N SER A 162 -4.55 1.26 -14.06
CA SER A 162 -5.22 0.03 -14.51
C SER A 162 -4.29 -0.79 -15.42
N PRO A 163 -4.37 -2.13 -15.44
CA PRO A 163 -3.62 -2.93 -16.41
C PRO A 163 -4.12 -2.63 -17.82
N ARG A 164 -3.22 -2.59 -18.81
CA ARG A 164 -3.64 -2.49 -20.21
C ARG A 164 -4.22 -3.84 -20.64
N ALA A 165 -5.53 -3.91 -20.90
CA ALA A 165 -6.18 -5.15 -21.31
C ALA A 165 -5.61 -5.67 -22.65
N GLY A 166 -5.01 -6.85 -22.64
CA GLY A 166 -4.86 -7.74 -23.80
C GLY A 166 -4.22 -7.15 -25.05
N GLY A 167 -2.95 -6.73 -24.97
CA GLY A 167 -2.11 -6.72 -26.17
C GLY A 167 -1.67 -8.16 -26.47
N ARG A 168 -2.13 -8.76 -27.58
CA ARG A 168 -1.54 -10.01 -28.08
C ARG A 168 -0.01 -9.84 -28.13
N PRO A 169 0.79 -10.85 -27.73
CA PRO A 169 2.24 -10.78 -27.92
C PRO A 169 2.52 -10.51 -29.40
N VAL A 170 3.26 -9.43 -29.67
CA VAL A 170 3.77 -9.16 -31.01
C VAL A 170 4.68 -10.34 -31.38
N PRO A 171 4.42 -11.07 -32.48
CA PRO A 171 5.33 -12.12 -32.91
C PRO A 171 6.70 -11.48 -33.13
N ARG A 172 7.73 -12.02 -32.49
CA ARG A 172 9.10 -11.71 -32.91
C ARG A 172 9.27 -12.27 -34.32
N GLY A 173 9.33 -11.38 -35.31
CA GLY A 173 9.76 -11.68 -36.67
C GLY A 173 11.27 -11.84 -36.74
#